data_AF-A0A7K4F8L1-F1
#
_entry.id   AF-A0A7K4F8L1-F1
#
_cell.length_a   1.000
_cell.length_b   1.000
_cell.length_c   1.000
_cell.angle_alpha   90.00
_cell.angle_beta   90.00
_cell.angle_gamma   90.00
#
_symmetry.space_group_name_H-M   'P 1'
#
loop_
_entity.id
_entity.type
_entity.pdbx_description
1 polymer ?
#
loop_
_entity_poly.entity_id
_entity_poly.type
_entity_poly.pdbx_seq_one_letter_code
_entity_poly.pdbx_strand_id
1 'polypeptide(L)' 'MLFFVDAMLGNIAKKLRILGFDCKYYSDIDDMQLLEKSKNENRVIISKDHVLIKRADKIGLSSIY' A
#
# COMPACT_ATOMS: atom_id res chain seq x y z
N MET A 1 4.32 9.36 -8.01
CA MET A 1 4.46 7.99 -7.47
C MET A 1 3.14 7.61 -6.81
N LEU A 2 2.63 6.41 -7.07
CA LEU A 2 1.33 5.94 -6.60
C LEU A 2 1.53 5.06 -5.37
N PHE A 3 0.80 5.34 -4.29
CA PHE A 3 0.92 4.59 -3.04
C PHE A 3 -0.38 3.86 -2.69
N PHE A 4 -0.21 2.69 -2.10
CA PHE A 4 -1.26 1.94 -1.43
C PHE A 4 -0.89 1.86 0.05
N VAL A 5 -1.69 2.48 0.90
CA VAL A 5 -1.41 2.56 2.33
C VAL A 5 -2.42 1.70 3.08
N ASP A 6 -1.90 0.82 3.93
CA ASP A 6 -2.66 -0.09 4.76
C ASP A 6 -3.59 0.66 5.76
N ALA A 7 -4.68 0.00 6.15
CA ALA A 7 -5.72 0.46 7.07
C ALA A 7 -5.14 1.06 8.36
N MET A 8 -4.04 0.49 8.87
CA MET A 8 -3.36 0.93 10.09
C MET A 8 -2.59 2.26 9.94
N LEU A 9 -2.38 2.74 8.72
CA LEU A 9 -1.55 3.90 8.40
C LEU A 9 -2.36 5.07 7.82
N GLY A 10 -3.64 5.18 8.16
CA GLY A 10 -4.53 6.26 7.67
C GLY A 10 -3.99 7.69 7.89
N ASN A 11 -3.23 7.91 8.96
CA ASN A 11 -2.55 9.20 9.19
C ASN A 11 -1.40 9.46 8.21
N ILE A 12 -0.67 8.43 7.77
CA ILE A 12 0.36 8.54 6.73
C ILE A 12 -0.30 8.79 5.38
N ALA A 13 -1.38 8.08 5.07
CA ALA A 13 -2.15 8.30 3.84
C ALA A 13 -2.62 9.76 3.71
N LYS A 14 -3.10 10.36 4.82
CA LYS A 14 -3.47 11.79 4.86
C LYS A 14 -2.28 12.71 4.57
N LYS A 15 -1.13 12.49 5.21
CA LYS A 15 0.08 13.29 4.98
C LYS A 15 0.56 13.19 3.52
N LEU A 16 0.58 11.98 2.95
CA LEU A 16 0.95 11.76 1.56
C LEU A 16 0.05 12.52 0.58
N ARG A 17 -1.27 12.51 0.81
CA ARG A 17 -2.22 13.29 0.00
C ARG A 17 -1.99 14.79 0.12
N ILE A 18 -1.73 15.30 1.32
CA ILE A 18 -1.41 16.73 1.54
C ILE A 18 -0.13 17.12 0.78
N LEU A 19 0.86 16.23 0.73
CA LEU A 19 2.10 16.42 -0.02
C LEU A 19 1.93 16.28 -1.55
N GLY A 20 0.72 15.99 -2.04
CA GLY A 20 0.42 15.87 -3.47
C GLY A 20 0.67 14.49 -4.07
N PHE A 21 0.90 13.46 -3.24
CA PHE A 21 1.00 12.08 -3.74
C PHE A 21 -0.37 11.43 -3.89
N ASP A 22 -0.56 10.67 -4.98
CA ASP A 22 -1.75 9.81 -5.12
C ASP A 22 -1.58 8.58 -4.22
N CYS A 23 -2.40 8.57 -3.16
CA CYS A 23 -2.43 7.53 -2.15
C CYS A 23 -3.85 6.97 -2.01
N LYS A 24 -4.01 5.69 -2.33
CA LYS A 24 -5.22 4.92 -2.03
C LYS A 24 -5.12 4.31 -0.64
N TYR A 25 -6.21 4.41 0.11
CA TYR A 25 -6.36 3.89 1.46
C TYR A 25 -7.71 3.16 1.50
N TYR A 26 -7.69 1.92 1.98
CA TYR A 26 -8.88 1.13 2.20
C TYR A 26 -8.80 0.55 3.60
N SER A 27 -9.82 0.78 4.40
CA SER A 27 -9.90 0.29 5.78
C SER A 27 -10.33 -1.18 5.86
N ASP A 28 -10.86 -1.74 4.77
CA ASP A 28 -11.52 -3.05 4.74
C ASP A 28 -11.29 -3.77 3.39
N ILE A 29 -10.03 -3.76 2.93
CA ILE A 29 -9.62 -4.52 1.75
C ILE A 29 -8.81 -5.73 2.19
N ASP A 30 -9.06 -6.87 1.55
CA ASP A 30 -8.27 -8.07 1.80
C ASP A 30 -6.84 -7.90 1.27
N ASP A 31 -5.85 -8.43 2.00
CA ASP A 31 -4.43 -8.39 1.62
C ASP A 31 -4.19 -8.87 0.18
N MET A 32 -4.88 -9.94 -0.23
CA MET A 32 -4.71 -10.52 -1.56
C MET A 32 -5.22 -9.56 -2.64
N GLN A 33 -6.38 -8.95 -2.41
CA GLN A 33 -6.94 -7.93 -3.32
C GLN A 33 -6.06 -6.67 -3.36
N LEU A 34 -5.48 -6.28 -2.23
CA LEU A 34 -4.56 -5.14 -2.15
C LEU A 34 -3.30 -5.41 -2.98
N LEU A 35 -2.72 -6.60 -2.88
CA LEU A 35 -1.56 -7.02 -3.66
C LEU A 35 -1.88 -7.04 -5.17
N GLU A 36 -3.01 -7.63 -5.57
CA GLU A 36 -3.45 -7.67 -6.97
C GLU A 36 -3.67 -6.27 -7.55
N LYS A 37 -4.38 -5.40 -6.82
CA LYS A 37 -4.59 -4.01 -7.26
C LYS A 37 -3.28 -3.25 -7.34
N SER A 38 -2.39 -3.41 -6.37
CA SER A 38 -1.09 -2.75 -6.38
C SER A 38 -0.25 -3.20 -7.57
N LYS A 39 -0.34 -4.48 -7.96
CA LYS A 39 0.33 -5.02 -9.13
C LYS A 39 -0.25 -4.50 -10.44
N ASN A 40 -1.57 -4.52 -10.58
CA ASN A 40 -2.25 -4.05 -11.78
C ASN A 40 -2.07 -2.53 -12.00
N GLU A 41 -2.04 -1.76 -10.91
CA GLU A 41 -1.91 -0.31 -10.95
C GLU A 41 -0.46 0.18 -10.77
N ASN A 42 0.53 -0.72 -10.68
CA ASN A 42 1.94 -0.42 -10.40
C ASN A 42 2.13 0.54 -9.21
N ARG A 43 1.44 0.27 -8.09
CA ARG A 43 1.49 1.07 -6.87
C ARG A 43 2.47 0.49 -5.85
N VAL A 44 3.13 1.38 -5.13
CA VAL A 44 4.01 1.02 -4.01
C VAL A 44 3.18 0.79 -2.77
N ILE A 45 3.32 -0.38 -2.13
CA ILE A 45 2.61 -0.71 -0.89
C ILE A 45 3.38 -0.10 0.29
N ILE A 46 2.68 0.56 1.19
CA ILE A 46 3.20 1.02 2.47
C ILE A 46 2.38 0.36 3.58
N SER A 47 3.03 -0.49 4.37
CA SER A 47 2.40 -1.17 5.49
C SER A 47 3.43 -1.48 6.58
N LYS A 48 3.00 -1.34 7.84
CA LYS A 48 3.77 -1.80 8.99
C LYS A 48 3.55 -3.28 9.30
N ASP A 49 2.74 -3.98 8.51
CA ASP A 49 2.58 -5.42 8.62
C ASP A 49 3.70 -6.13 7.84
N HIS A 50 4.61 -6.76 8.58
CA HIS A 50 5.69 -7.55 8.01
C HIS A 50 5.20 -8.71 7.14
N VAL A 51 4.02 -9.26 7.40
CA VAL A 51 3.44 -10.35 6.60
C VAL A 51 3.05 -9.83 5.23
N LEU A 52 2.38 -8.67 5.17
CA LEU A 52 1.98 -8.05 3.91
C LEU A 52 3.19 -7.61 3.08
N ILE A 53 4.19 -6.99 3.72
CA ILE A 53 5.46 -6.62 3.06
C ILE A 53 6.17 -7.85 2.49
N LYS A 54 6.33 -8.92 3.27
CA LYS A 54 6.93 -10.17 2.76
C LYS A 54 6.14 -10.78 1.60
N ARG A 55 4.81 -10.71 1.63
CA ARG A 55 3.97 -11.18 0.53
C ARG A 55 4.18 -10.34 -0.73
N ALA A 56 4.25 -9.02 -0.60
CA ALA A 56 4.53 -8.09 -1.69
C ALA A 56 5.90 -8.36 -2.31
N ASP A 57 6.94 -8.49 -1.49
CA ASP A 57 8.30 -8.77 -1.95
C ASP A 57 8.39 -10.12 -2.68
N LYS A 58 7.70 -11.15 -2.15
CA LYS A 58 7.66 -12.48 -2.76
C LYS A 58 7.07 -12.47 -4.18
N ILE A 59 6.17 -11.53 -4.48
CA ILE A 59 5.57 -11.39 -5.81
C ILE A 59 6.21 -10.27 -6.65
N GLY A 60 7.32 -9.68 -6.17
CA GLY A 60 8.09 -8.66 -6.88
C GLY A 60 7.44 -7.28 -6.89
N LEU A 61 6.54 -6.99 -5.95
CA LEU A 61 5.97 -5.65 -5.79
C LEU A 61 6.91 -4.73 -5.02
N SER A 62 6.92 -3.45 -5.38
CA SER A 62 7.58 -2.43 -4.57
C SER A 62 6.82 -2.19 -3.27
N SER A 63 7.48 -2.43 -2.15
CA SER A 63 6.90 -2.30 -0.82
C SER A 63 7.81 -1.47 0.11
N ILE A 64 7.23 -0.77 1.07
CA ILE A 64 7.91 0.06 2.09
C ILE A 64 7.29 -0.26 3.45
N TYR A 65 8.16 -0.58 4.41
CA TYR A 65 7.79 -0.81 5.81
C TYR A 65 7.74 0.49 6.62
#